data_AF-A0A124HPU8-F1
#
_entry.id   AF-A0A124HPU8-F1
#
_cell.length_a   1.000
_cell.length_b   1.000
_cell.length_c   1.000
_cell.angle_alpha   90.00
_cell.angle_beta   90.00
_cell.angle_gamma   90.00
#
_symmetry.space_group_name_H-M   'P 1'
#
loop_
_entity.id
_entity.type
_entity.pdbx_description
1 polymer ?
#
loop_
_entity_poly.entity_id
_entity_poly.type
_entity_poly.pdbx_seq_one_letter_code
_entity_poly.pdbx_strand_id
1 'polypeptide(L)'
;MQATGVRRLVVVSAPPVATVPSPGRPHPPRHDPGDGFFMRHLGSRLARTLFAAHYADLALTEDIVRASGLDWTISRPPQLTDEPLTGHYRTAYGRNIRGGSKVARADVAHHMLRVLDEPASIGQTVGIAGRGPRR
;
A
#
# COMPACT_ATOMS: atom_id res chain seq x y z
N MET A 1 14.53 -12.58 -10.28
CA MET A 1 13.13 -13.06 -10.33
C MET A 1 12.79 -13.64 -11.70
N GLN A 2 12.90 -12.89 -12.80
CA GLN A 2 12.66 -13.44 -14.14
C GLN A 2 13.61 -14.59 -14.50
N ALA A 3 14.91 -14.44 -14.22
CA ALA A 3 15.92 -15.48 -14.44
C ALA A 3 15.65 -16.79 -13.69
N THR A 4 14.77 -16.77 -12.68
CA THR A 4 14.38 -17.94 -11.87
C THR A 4 12.93 -18.38 -12.15
N GLY A 5 12.30 -17.88 -13.21
CA GLY A 5 10.94 -18.27 -13.62
C GLY A 5 9.80 -17.76 -12.72
N VAL A 6 10.06 -16.83 -11.80
CA VAL A 6 9.00 -16.24 -10.97
C VAL A 6 8.10 -15.39 -11.86
N ARG A 7 6.79 -15.68 -11.86
CA ARG A 7 5.80 -14.90 -12.63
C ARG A 7 5.03 -13.90 -11.77
N ARG A 8 4.73 -14.26 -10.52
CA ARG A 8 3.88 -13.49 -9.60
C ARG A 8 4.73 -12.80 -8.54
N LEU A 9 4.49 -11.51 -8.31
CA LEU A 9 5.17 -10.71 -7.29
C LEU A 9 4.16 -9.92 -6.45
N VAL A 10 4.24 -10.03 -5.13
CA VAL A 10 3.42 -9.23 -4.20
C VAL A 10 4.35 -8.46 -3.27
N VAL A 11 4.16 -7.15 -3.19
CA VAL A 11 5.03 -6.24 -2.43
C VAL A 11 4.21 -5.44 -1.42
N VAL A 12 4.78 -5.19 -0.25
CA VAL A 12 4.22 -4.28 0.76
C VAL A 12 4.89 -2.92 0.63
N SER A 13 4.06 -1.88 0.58
CA SER A 13 4.44 -0.47 0.49
C SER A 13 3.67 0.32 1.57
N ALA A 14 3.42 1.61 1.36
CA ALA A 14 2.69 2.46 2.29
C ALA A 14 1.71 3.42 1.59
N PRO A 15 0.57 3.77 2.21
CA PRO A 15 -0.43 4.69 1.67
C PRO A 15 0.11 6.04 1.20
N PRO A 16 1.07 6.71 1.89
CA PRO A 16 1.58 8.02 1.47
C PRO A 16 2.24 8.00 0.09
N VAL A 17 2.76 6.85 -0.35
CA VAL A 17 3.43 6.67 -1.67
C VAL A 17 2.51 7.03 -2.83
N ALA A 18 1.18 7.00 -2.65
CA ALA A 18 0.21 7.47 -3.66
C ALA A 18 0.44 8.93 -4.09
N THR A 19 1.04 9.74 -3.21
CA THR A 19 1.22 11.19 -3.37
C THR A 19 2.69 11.61 -3.44
N VAL A 20 3.63 10.65 -3.40
CA VAL A 20 5.07 10.91 -3.43
C VAL A 20 5.58 10.89 -4.88
N PRO A 21 6.29 11.94 -5.33
CA PRO A 21 6.87 11.95 -6.67
C PRO A 21 7.99 10.93 -6.82
N SER A 22 8.08 10.32 -7.99
CA SER A 22 9.16 9.41 -8.38
C SER A 22 9.44 9.53 -9.88
N PRO A 23 10.56 8.99 -10.42
CA PRO A 23 10.84 9.02 -11.85
C PRO A 23 9.72 8.37 -12.70
N GLY A 24 9.12 7.27 -12.23
CA GLY A 24 7.99 6.60 -12.89
C GLY A 24 6.65 7.30 -12.68
N ARG A 25 6.56 8.23 -11.72
CA ARG A 25 5.37 9.04 -11.45
C ARG A 25 5.76 10.47 -11.02
N PRO A 26 6.18 11.34 -11.95
CA PRO A 26 6.71 12.66 -11.61
C PRO A 26 5.64 13.64 -11.09
N HIS A 27 4.38 13.44 -11.47
CA HIS A 27 3.26 14.31 -11.10
C HIS A 27 2.14 13.50 -10.41
N PRO A 28 2.36 13.02 -9.17
CA PRO A 28 1.33 12.31 -8.44
C PRO A 28 0.19 13.28 -8.03
N PRO A 29 -1.02 12.77 -7.77
CA PRO A 29 -2.09 13.59 -7.22
C PRO A 29 -1.68 14.12 -5.85
N ARG A 30 -2.17 15.33 -5.51
CA ARG A 30 -1.91 15.94 -4.20
C ARG A 30 -2.54 15.17 -3.03
N HIS A 31 -3.60 14.42 -3.31
CA HIS A 31 -4.38 13.63 -2.35
C HIS A 31 -4.87 12.34 -2.98
N ASP A 32 -4.89 11.26 -2.21
CA ASP A 32 -5.55 10.01 -2.63
C ASP A 32 -7.06 10.08 -2.28
N PRO A 33 -7.97 9.59 -3.15
CA PRO A 33 -9.42 9.58 -2.87
C PRO A 33 -9.81 8.87 -1.56
N GLY A 34 -8.97 7.93 -1.12
CA GLY A 34 -9.10 7.18 0.12
C GLY A 34 -8.55 7.90 1.35
N ASP A 35 -7.82 9.01 1.19
CA ASP A 35 -7.26 9.74 2.32
C ASP A 35 -8.38 10.36 3.15
N GLY A 36 -8.61 9.77 4.33
CA GLY A 36 -9.47 10.38 5.34
C GLY A 36 -8.86 11.67 5.89
N PHE A 37 -9.64 12.40 6.69
CA PHE A 37 -9.18 13.63 7.37
C PHE A 37 -7.84 13.41 8.10
N PHE A 38 -7.64 12.25 8.74
CA PHE A 38 -6.39 11.93 9.43
C PHE A 38 -5.18 11.91 8.49
N MET A 39 -5.19 11.23 7.33
CA MET A 39 -4.07 11.28 6.36
C MET A 39 -3.94 12.63 5.66
N ARG A 40 -5.06 13.32 5.41
CA ARG A 40 -5.07 14.69 4.90
C ARG A 40 -4.38 15.68 5.85
N HIS A 41 -4.31 15.35 7.14
CA HIS A 41 -3.79 16.20 8.22
C HIS A 41 -2.68 15.53 9.08
N LEU A 42 -2.18 14.34 8.72
CA LEU A 42 -1.10 13.63 9.42
C LEU A 42 0.23 14.31 9.05
N GLY A 43 0.92 15.02 9.91
CA GLY A 43 0.73 15.36 11.31
C GLY A 43 2.04 16.02 11.70
N SER A 44 2.06 17.35 11.75
CA SER A 44 3.27 18.22 11.73
C SER A 44 4.13 18.08 10.46
N ARG A 45 4.67 19.20 9.97
CA ARG A 45 5.70 19.19 8.91
C ARG A 45 6.86 18.25 9.26
N LEU A 46 7.13 18.10 10.56
CA LEU A 46 8.22 17.31 11.13
C LEU A 46 8.10 15.81 10.82
N ALA A 47 6.95 15.18 11.07
CA ALA A 47 6.77 13.75 10.78
C ALA A 47 6.90 13.47 9.26
N ARG A 48 6.36 14.36 8.43
CA ARG A 48 6.53 14.30 6.97
C ARG A 48 7.99 14.36 6.57
N THR A 49 8.79 15.26 7.16
CA THR A 49 10.23 15.35 6.88
C THR A 49 11.00 14.13 7.38
N LEU A 50 10.68 13.59 8.55
CA LEU A 50 11.37 12.42 9.11
C LEU A 50 11.16 11.16 8.26
N PHE A 51 9.97 10.97 7.71
CA PHE A 51 9.66 9.81 6.86
C PHE A 51 9.77 10.09 5.35
N ALA A 52 10.12 11.31 4.93
CA ALA A 52 10.18 11.69 3.51
C ALA A 52 11.13 10.79 2.72
N ALA A 53 12.33 10.54 3.24
CA ALA A 53 13.31 9.67 2.59
C ALA A 53 12.80 8.23 2.47
N HIS A 54 12.14 7.72 3.51
CA HIS A 54 11.56 6.38 3.50
C HIS A 54 10.43 6.24 2.46
N TYR A 55 9.53 7.23 2.37
CA TYR A 55 8.47 7.18 1.36
C TYR A 55 8.99 7.40 -0.07
N ALA A 56 10.04 8.20 -0.24
CA ALA A 56 10.71 8.34 -1.54
C ALA A 56 11.35 7.02 -1.99
N ASP A 57 12.00 6.31 -1.07
CA ASP A 57 12.56 4.98 -1.32
C ASP A 57 11.49 3.94 -1.70
N LEU A 58 10.35 3.95 -0.99
CA LEU A 58 9.21 3.12 -1.36
C LEU A 58 8.63 3.49 -2.73
N ALA A 59 8.60 4.78 -3.10
CA ALA A 59 8.15 5.21 -4.41
C ALA A 59 9.07 4.70 -5.54
N LEU A 60 10.39 4.73 -5.32
CA LEU A 60 11.37 4.13 -6.24
C LEU A 60 11.20 2.62 -6.34
N THR A 61 10.96 1.95 -5.22
CA THR A 61 10.68 0.51 -5.19
C THR A 61 9.43 0.18 -6.00
N GLU A 62 8.37 0.96 -5.85
CA GLU A 62 7.15 0.77 -6.64
C GLU A 62 7.39 0.97 -8.14
N ASP A 63 8.22 1.93 -8.55
CA ASP A 63 8.58 2.12 -9.96
C ASP A 63 9.31 0.91 -10.52
N ILE A 64 10.30 0.39 -9.78
CA ILE A 64 11.06 -0.82 -10.16
C ILE A 64 10.12 -2.02 -10.29
N VAL A 65 9.20 -2.20 -9.34
CA VAL A 65 8.21 -3.29 -9.36
C VAL A 65 7.29 -3.16 -10.58
N ARG A 66 6.79 -1.95 -10.87
CA ARG A 66 5.93 -1.69 -12.03
C ARG A 66 6.65 -1.97 -13.35
N ALA A 67 7.93 -1.61 -13.44
CA ALA A 67 8.76 -1.82 -14.63
C ALA A 67 9.31 -3.26 -14.76
N SER A 68 9.12 -4.11 -13.75
CA SER A 68 9.75 -5.44 -13.68
C SER A 68 9.25 -6.45 -14.72
N GLY A 69 8.16 -6.17 -15.44
CA GLY A 69 7.54 -7.11 -16.38
C GLY A 69 6.91 -8.35 -15.71
N LEU A 70 6.78 -8.37 -14.39
CA LEU A 70 6.13 -9.44 -13.63
C LEU A 70 4.63 -9.17 -13.45
N ASP A 71 3.86 -10.22 -13.14
CA ASP A 71 2.48 -10.09 -12.68
C ASP A 71 2.50 -9.57 -11.25
N TRP A 72 2.59 -8.24 -11.07
CA TRP A 72 2.80 -7.61 -9.77
C TRP A 72 1.50 -7.18 -9.09
N THR A 73 1.53 -7.09 -7.75
CA THR A 73 0.51 -6.43 -6.91
C THR A 73 1.21 -5.71 -5.77
N ILE A 74 0.84 -4.45 -5.54
CA ILE A 74 1.42 -3.62 -4.46
C ILE A 74 0.36 -3.40 -3.38
N SER A 75 0.59 -3.88 -2.16
CA SER A 75 -0.29 -3.65 -1.01
C SER A 75 0.17 -2.45 -0.20
N ARG A 76 -0.73 -1.51 0.11
CA ARG A 76 -0.45 -0.29 0.90
C ARG A 76 -1.23 -0.30 2.23
N PRO A 77 -0.73 -0.99 3.26
CA PRO A 77 -1.32 -0.97 4.60
C PRO A 77 -1.06 0.35 5.35
N PRO A 78 -1.98 0.84 6.18
CA PRO A 78 -1.72 1.92 7.13
C PRO A 78 -0.85 1.41 8.28
N GLN A 79 -0.93 2.01 9.47
CA GLN A 79 -0.15 1.58 10.62
C GLN A 79 -0.35 0.09 10.92
N LEU A 80 0.75 -0.66 10.95
CA LEU A 80 0.75 -2.08 11.27
C LEU A 80 0.64 -2.30 12.79
N THR A 81 -0.16 -3.29 13.19
CA THR A 81 -0.28 -3.76 14.58
C THR A 81 0.10 -5.24 14.71
N ASP A 82 0.44 -5.67 15.92
CA ASP A 82 0.74 -7.08 16.26
C ASP A 82 -0.48 -7.83 16.80
N GLU A 83 -1.68 -7.42 16.40
CA GLU A 83 -2.92 -8.11 16.74
C GLU A 83 -3.01 -9.46 16.00
N PRO A 84 -3.74 -10.45 16.56
CA PRO A 84 -3.98 -11.73 15.88
C PRO A 84 -4.70 -11.55 14.53
N LEU A 85 -4.61 -12.59 13.68
CA LEU A 85 -5.37 -12.66 12.44
C LEU A 85 -6.87 -12.47 12.71
N THR A 86 -7.49 -11.50 12.04
CA THR A 86 -8.94 -11.29 12.12
C THR A 86 -9.67 -11.88 10.91
N GLY A 87 -9.01 -11.91 9.75
CA GLY A 87 -9.64 -12.26 8.47
C GLY A 87 -10.66 -11.22 7.99
N HIS A 88 -10.77 -10.08 8.67
CA HIS A 88 -11.81 -9.08 8.46
C HIS A 88 -11.21 -7.68 8.23
N TYR A 89 -10.80 -7.42 6.99
CA TYR A 89 -10.24 -6.15 6.55
C TYR A 89 -10.94 -5.65 5.27
N ARG A 90 -10.70 -4.39 4.91
CA ARG A 90 -11.21 -3.74 3.71
C ARG A 90 -10.10 -3.56 2.69
N THR A 91 -10.42 -3.72 1.41
CA THR A 91 -9.49 -3.49 0.30
C THR A 91 -10.08 -2.56 -0.76
N ALA A 92 -9.21 -1.89 -1.52
CA ALA A 92 -9.59 -1.04 -2.64
C ALA A 92 -8.47 -0.95 -3.67
N TYR A 93 -8.82 -1.09 -4.96
CA TYR A 93 -7.86 -0.90 -6.04
C TYR A 93 -7.62 0.58 -6.34
N GLY A 94 -6.36 0.92 -6.60
CA GLY A 94 -5.91 2.23 -7.05
C GLY A 94 -6.08 3.37 -6.04
N ARG A 95 -6.50 3.07 -4.81
CA ARG A 95 -6.76 4.07 -3.76
C ARG A 95 -6.55 3.52 -2.36
N ASN A 96 -6.35 4.42 -1.41
CA ASN A 96 -6.30 4.12 0.01
C ASN A 96 -7.70 3.78 0.58
N ILE A 97 -7.75 3.24 1.80
CA ILE A 97 -9.01 2.93 2.48
C ILE A 97 -9.43 4.10 3.36
N ARG A 98 -10.60 4.67 3.04
CA ARG A 98 -11.19 5.74 3.86
C ARG A 98 -11.50 5.25 5.28
N GLY A 99 -10.99 5.98 6.27
CA GLY A 99 -11.20 5.69 7.68
C GLY A 99 -10.53 4.39 8.14
N GLY A 100 -9.45 3.96 7.48
CA GLY A 100 -8.63 2.82 7.89
C GLY A 100 -7.27 3.30 8.38
N SER A 101 -7.08 3.39 9.69
CA SER A 101 -5.83 3.91 10.29
C SER A 101 -4.85 2.82 10.72
N LYS A 102 -5.34 1.59 10.91
CA LYS A 102 -4.56 0.46 11.41
C LYS A 102 -4.93 -0.84 10.70
N VAL A 103 -4.02 -1.81 10.69
CA VAL A 103 -4.28 -3.19 10.25
C VAL A 103 -3.28 -4.14 10.92
N ALA A 104 -3.73 -5.34 11.29
CA ALA A 104 -2.85 -6.36 11.83
C ALA A 104 -1.85 -6.86 10.77
N ARG A 105 -0.59 -7.08 11.15
CA ARG A 105 0.42 -7.72 10.28
C ARG A 105 -0.08 -9.06 9.75
N ALA A 106 -0.77 -9.82 10.60
CA ALA A 106 -1.37 -11.11 10.22
C ALA A 106 -2.44 -10.96 9.11
N ASP A 107 -3.26 -9.90 9.16
CA ASP A 107 -4.27 -9.63 8.12
C ASP A 107 -3.62 -9.19 6.80
N VAL A 108 -2.52 -8.42 6.85
CA VAL A 108 -1.75 -8.07 5.65
C VAL A 108 -1.15 -9.31 5.01
N ALA A 109 -0.53 -10.20 5.81
CA ALA A 109 0.00 -11.46 5.32
C ALA A 109 -1.11 -12.33 4.69
N HIS A 110 -2.26 -12.45 5.36
CA HIS A 110 -3.42 -13.13 4.81
C HIS A 110 -3.88 -12.52 3.48
N HIS A 111 -3.91 -11.19 3.36
CA HIS A 111 -4.26 -10.53 2.11
C HIS A 111 -3.25 -10.83 0.99
N MET A 112 -1.94 -10.78 1.31
CA MET A 112 -0.87 -11.06 0.35
C MET A 112 -0.98 -12.47 -0.23
N LEU A 113 -1.28 -13.48 0.61
CA LEU A 113 -1.52 -14.83 0.14
C LEU A 113 -2.76 -14.91 -0.76
N ARG A 114 -3.86 -14.27 -0.35
CA ARG A 114 -5.12 -14.25 -1.11
C ARG A 114 -4.96 -13.66 -2.52
N VAL A 115 -4.16 -12.59 -2.68
CA VAL A 115 -4.00 -11.95 -4.00
C VAL A 115 -3.12 -12.75 -4.96
N LEU A 116 -2.36 -13.73 -4.50
CA LEU A 116 -1.61 -14.62 -5.39
C LEU A 116 -2.55 -15.35 -6.37
N ASP A 117 -3.73 -15.72 -5.90
CA ASP A 117 -4.76 -16.43 -6.66
C ASP A 117 -5.83 -15.52 -7.28
N GLU A 118 -5.63 -14.19 -7.26
CA GLU A 118 -6.60 -13.22 -7.77
C GLU A 118 -6.07 -12.48 -9.01
N PRO A 119 -6.39 -12.93 -10.24
CA PRO A 119 -5.92 -12.30 -11.47
C PRO A 119 -6.29 -10.82 -11.60
N ALA A 120 -7.44 -10.42 -11.05
CA ALA A 120 -7.89 -9.02 -11.05
C ALA A 120 -6.95 -8.07 -10.28
N SER A 121 -6.10 -8.60 -9.40
CA SER A 121 -5.12 -7.81 -8.66
C SER A 121 -3.78 -7.61 -9.40
N ILE A 122 -3.60 -8.26 -10.55
CA ILE A 122 -2.41 -8.10 -11.39
C ILE A 122 -2.35 -6.66 -11.93
N GLY A 123 -1.18 -6.04 -11.81
CA GLY A 123 -0.98 -4.65 -12.20
C GLY A 123 -1.68 -3.65 -11.29
N GLN A 124 -2.18 -4.08 -10.12
CA GLN A 124 -2.93 -3.23 -9.20
C GLN A 124 -2.12 -2.84 -7.97
N THR A 125 -2.37 -1.60 -7.55
CA THR A 125 -2.08 -1.17 -6.19
C THR A 125 -3.34 -1.34 -5.35
N VAL A 126 -3.22 -1.96 -4.18
CA VAL A 126 -4.33 -2.28 -3.29
C VAL A 126 -4.12 -1.56 -1.97
N GLY A 127 -5.01 -0.64 -1.63
CA GLY A 127 -5.14 -0.17 -0.26
C GLY A 127 -5.74 -1.27 0.59
N ILE A 128 -5.17 -1.55 1.76
CA ILE A 128 -5.72 -2.50 2.75
C ILE A 128 -5.81 -1.79 4.09
N ALA A 129 -6.91 -1.96 4.82
CA ALA A 129 -6.98 -1.51 6.21
C ALA A 129 -7.90 -2.40 7.04
N GLY A 130 -7.65 -2.47 8.34
CA GLY A 130 -8.51 -3.15 9.28
C GLY A 130 -9.93 -2.55 9.29
N ARG A 131 -10.85 -3.30 9.88
CA ARG A 131 -12.18 -2.77 10.18
C ARG A 131 -12.00 -1.61 11.17
N GLY A 132 -12.56 -0.44 10.86
CA GLY A 132 -12.62 0.67 11.82
C GLY A 132 -13.37 0.21 13.08
N PRO A 133 -13.27 0.95 14.21
CA PRO A 133 -14.00 0.60 15.42
C PRO A 133 -15.48 0.37 15.06
N ARG A 134 -16.03 -0.77 15.51
CA ARG A 134 -17.48 -1.01 15.45
C ARG A 134 -18.12 0.17 16.21
N ARG A 135 -18.89 1.00 15.51
CA ARG A 135 -19.82 1.93 16.14
C ARG A 135 -21.00 1.15 16.69
#